data_AF-A0A1Z9ATT3-F1
#
_entry.id   AF-A0A1Z9ATT3-F1
#
_cell.length_a   1.000
_cell.length_b   1.000
_cell.length_c   1.000
_cell.angle_alpha   90.00
_cell.angle_beta   90.00
_cell.angle_gamma   90.00
#
_symmetry.space_group_name_H-M   'P 1'
#
loop_
_entity.id
_entity.type
_entity.pdbx_description
1 polymer ?
#
loop_
_entity_poly.entity_id
_entity_poly.type
_entity_poly.pdbx_seq_one_letter_code
_entity_poly.pdbx_strand_id
1 'polypeptide(L)'
;GGGGAEKARIKSAVYGDGYMAFHTNDDSEKMRIDASGTAMFKGGTQDNAIQIWESGSEIARIGPASGALRFLVGSTTTPRMTIDSSGNLLVGTTSTLASAKFSVVGPATATQQVAGFHNPATSGTRYFLAFGTEATYTERGYITYDGTNVAFTQASDISLKENIRDLNGGLDLIAKIKPKVFDWKDGRATNSVGFIAQEVEEVKPEWVKEKDGIKMIDTNLPNTIPYLIKAIQEQTEIINDLRARVAQLEGAN
;
A
#
# COMPACT_ATOMS: atom_id res chain seq x y z
N GLY A 1 -61.31 -20.50 -16.39
CA GLY A 1 -59.92 -20.38 -15.94
C GLY A 1 -59.02 -20.38 -17.15
N GLY A 2 -58.07 -19.44 -17.24
CA GLY A 2 -57.14 -19.39 -18.36
C GLY A 2 -55.97 -20.35 -18.15
N GLY A 3 -55.82 -21.36 -19.00
CA GLY A 3 -54.61 -22.17 -19.07
C GLY A 3 -53.47 -21.33 -19.65
N GLY A 4 -52.35 -21.23 -18.94
CA GLY A 4 -51.19 -20.49 -19.42
C GLY A 4 -50.57 -21.14 -20.65
N ALA A 5 -50.20 -20.34 -21.65
CA ALA A 5 -49.50 -20.82 -22.83
C ALA A 5 -48.03 -21.14 -22.51
N GLU A 6 -47.56 -22.31 -22.90
CA GLU A 6 -46.16 -22.72 -22.85
C GLU A 6 -45.31 -21.81 -23.76
N LYS A 7 -44.45 -20.94 -23.18
CA LYS A 7 -43.71 -19.92 -23.95
C LYS A 7 -42.36 -20.39 -24.50
N ALA A 8 -41.80 -21.49 -23.99
CA ALA A 8 -40.63 -22.16 -24.56
C ALA A 8 -40.54 -23.60 -24.01
N ARG A 9 -40.18 -24.58 -24.86
CA ARG A 9 -39.75 -25.91 -24.44
C ARG A 9 -38.66 -26.47 -25.35
N ILE A 10 -37.69 -27.18 -24.77
CA ILE A 10 -36.75 -28.02 -25.53
C ILE A 10 -37.21 -29.47 -25.31
N LYS A 11 -37.73 -30.11 -26.36
CA LYS A 11 -38.38 -31.42 -26.25
C LYS A 11 -37.42 -32.61 -26.44
N SER A 12 -36.33 -32.41 -27.19
CA SER A 12 -35.22 -33.36 -27.42
C SER A 12 -34.13 -32.69 -28.26
N ALA A 13 -32.85 -33.05 -28.08
CA ALA A 13 -31.73 -32.59 -28.91
C ALA A 13 -30.85 -33.80 -29.34
N VAL A 14 -30.98 -34.20 -30.62
CA VAL A 14 -30.36 -35.38 -31.27
C VAL A 14 -30.40 -35.12 -32.79
N TYR A 15 -29.39 -35.34 -33.64
CA TYR A 15 -27.93 -35.53 -33.50
C TYR A 15 -27.29 -35.26 -34.89
N GLY A 16 -26.01 -34.88 -34.97
CA GLY A 16 -25.29 -34.68 -36.24
C GLY A 16 -23.87 -34.16 -36.04
N ASP A 17 -23.76 -32.91 -35.60
CA ASP A 17 -22.47 -32.21 -35.48
C ASP A 17 -21.92 -32.13 -34.04
N GLY A 18 -22.59 -32.79 -33.10
CA GLY A 18 -22.20 -32.83 -31.68
C GLY A 18 -22.36 -31.52 -30.91
N TYR A 19 -22.93 -30.46 -31.50
CA TYR A 19 -23.10 -29.15 -30.86
C TYR A 19 -24.56 -28.69 -30.77
N MET A 20 -24.83 -27.79 -29.82
CA MET A 20 -26.07 -27.00 -29.75
C MET A 20 -25.72 -25.53 -29.99
N ALA A 21 -26.53 -24.81 -30.77
CA ALA A 21 -26.26 -23.41 -31.11
C ALA A 21 -27.54 -22.55 -31.14
N PHE A 22 -27.36 -21.27 -30.85
CA PHE A 22 -28.38 -20.22 -30.94
C PHE A 22 -27.93 -19.19 -31.96
N HIS A 23 -28.77 -18.94 -32.96
CA HIS A 23 -28.48 -18.08 -34.10
C HIS A 23 -29.46 -16.89 -34.12
N THR A 24 -29.02 -15.75 -34.64
CA THR A 24 -29.92 -14.64 -34.98
C THR A 24 -30.65 -14.91 -36.29
N ASN A 25 -31.63 -14.07 -36.66
CA ASN A 25 -32.48 -14.26 -37.84
C ASN A 25 -31.73 -14.27 -39.19
N ASP A 26 -30.47 -13.85 -39.19
CA ASP A 26 -29.50 -13.87 -40.29
C ASP A 26 -28.61 -15.14 -40.29
N ASP A 27 -28.96 -16.14 -39.47
CA ASP A 27 -28.23 -17.37 -39.20
C ASP A 27 -26.84 -17.17 -38.54
N SER A 28 -26.57 -16.00 -37.95
CA SER A 28 -25.33 -15.78 -37.20
C SER A 28 -25.39 -16.39 -35.81
N GLU A 29 -24.59 -17.44 -35.60
CA GLU A 29 -24.42 -18.08 -34.29
C GLU A 29 -23.89 -17.10 -33.23
N LYS A 30 -24.70 -16.85 -32.18
CA LYS A 30 -24.33 -16.01 -31.02
C LYS A 30 -23.94 -16.82 -29.78
N MET A 31 -24.28 -18.09 -29.76
CA MET A 31 -23.92 -18.98 -28.66
C MET A 31 -23.84 -20.40 -29.19
N ARG A 32 -22.74 -21.11 -28.90
CA ARG A 32 -22.56 -22.54 -29.19
C ARG A 32 -22.09 -23.27 -27.96
N ILE A 33 -22.49 -24.52 -27.83
CA ILE A 33 -21.86 -25.54 -26.98
C ILE A 33 -21.32 -26.57 -27.95
N ASP A 34 -20.00 -26.57 -28.21
CA ASP A 34 -19.40 -27.41 -29.27
C ASP A 34 -19.25 -28.90 -28.87
N ALA A 35 -18.76 -29.74 -29.79
CA ALA A 35 -18.59 -31.18 -29.54
C ALA A 35 -17.48 -31.53 -28.53
N SER A 36 -16.59 -30.59 -28.20
CA SER A 36 -15.67 -30.67 -27.05
C SER A 36 -16.30 -30.16 -25.74
N GLY A 37 -17.55 -29.70 -25.80
CA GLY A 37 -18.27 -29.03 -24.73
C GLY A 37 -17.95 -27.55 -24.58
N THR A 38 -17.15 -26.95 -25.48
CA THR A 38 -16.75 -25.54 -25.36
C THR A 38 -17.95 -24.63 -25.59
N ALA A 39 -18.40 -23.99 -24.50
CA ALA A 39 -19.45 -22.98 -24.52
C ALA A 39 -18.86 -21.64 -25.01
N MET A 40 -19.12 -21.31 -26.28
CA MET A 40 -18.67 -20.08 -26.92
C MET A 40 -19.80 -19.07 -26.91
N PHE A 41 -19.71 -18.04 -26.05
CA PHE A 41 -20.50 -16.82 -26.21
C PHE A 41 -19.88 -16.01 -27.35
N LYS A 42 -20.46 -16.16 -28.54
CA LYS A 42 -20.03 -15.47 -29.74
C LYS A 42 -20.83 -14.17 -29.82
N GLY A 43 -20.21 -13.04 -29.52
CA GLY A 43 -20.74 -11.79 -30.08
C GLY A 43 -20.52 -11.77 -31.59
N GLY A 44 -20.53 -10.57 -32.17
CA GLY A 44 -19.93 -10.38 -33.49
C GLY A 44 -18.43 -10.69 -33.48
N THR A 45 -17.75 -10.39 -34.58
CA THR A 45 -16.33 -10.69 -34.81
C THR A 45 -15.32 -10.07 -33.84
N GLN A 46 -15.72 -9.31 -32.81
CA GLN A 46 -14.82 -8.66 -31.83
C GLN A 46 -15.23 -8.75 -30.35
N ASP A 47 -16.41 -9.25 -30.00
CA ASP A 47 -16.90 -9.26 -28.62
C ASP A 47 -17.20 -10.69 -28.16
N ASN A 48 -16.30 -11.34 -27.40
CA ASN A 48 -16.67 -12.54 -26.63
C ASN A 48 -17.41 -12.15 -25.34
N ALA A 49 -18.27 -11.13 -25.44
CA ALA A 49 -18.60 -10.24 -24.36
C ALA A 49 -20.02 -10.45 -23.84
N ILE A 50 -20.13 -10.90 -22.59
CA ILE A 50 -21.38 -11.07 -21.86
C ILE A 50 -21.79 -9.69 -21.32
N GLN A 51 -22.71 -8.99 -21.99
CA GLN A 51 -23.23 -7.68 -21.59
C GLN A 51 -24.47 -7.77 -20.70
N ILE A 52 -24.63 -6.86 -19.74
CA ILE A 52 -25.83 -6.74 -18.89
C ILE A 52 -26.38 -5.31 -19.01
N TRP A 53 -27.69 -5.21 -19.25
CA TRP A 53 -28.39 -3.96 -19.51
C TRP A 53 -29.62 -3.79 -18.60
N GLU A 54 -29.86 -2.58 -18.13
CA GLU A 54 -31.07 -2.19 -17.38
C GLU A 54 -31.58 -0.84 -17.90
N SER A 55 -32.90 -0.72 -18.12
CA SER A 55 -33.59 0.52 -18.52
C SER A 55 -32.96 1.30 -19.69
N GLY A 56 -32.22 0.61 -20.58
CA GLY A 56 -31.57 1.19 -21.77
C GLY A 56 -30.06 1.46 -21.65
N SER A 57 -29.40 1.10 -20.55
CA SER A 57 -27.95 1.33 -20.33
C SER A 57 -27.17 0.04 -20.04
N GLU A 58 -25.95 -0.07 -20.57
CA GLU A 58 -24.97 -1.10 -20.15
C GLU A 58 -24.50 -0.81 -18.72
N ILE A 59 -24.59 -1.81 -17.84
CA ILE A 59 -24.15 -1.73 -16.44
C ILE A 59 -22.98 -2.66 -16.11
N ALA A 60 -22.66 -3.66 -16.97
CA ALA A 60 -21.49 -4.54 -16.87
C ALA A 60 -21.21 -5.31 -18.18
N ARG A 61 -19.98 -5.84 -18.40
CA ARG A 61 -19.63 -6.69 -19.56
C ARG A 61 -18.45 -7.66 -19.31
N ILE A 62 -18.48 -8.97 -19.62
CA ILE A 62 -17.35 -9.93 -19.37
C ILE A 62 -16.90 -10.72 -20.64
N GLY A 63 -15.59 -10.70 -21.01
CA GLY A 63 -15.03 -10.96 -22.38
C GLY A 63 -14.88 -9.77 -23.42
N PRO A 64 -14.40 -8.55 -23.05
CA PRO A 64 -15.33 -7.38 -22.97
C PRO A 64 -14.78 -5.92 -22.77
N ALA A 65 -15.63 -5.04 -22.19
CA ALA A 65 -15.28 -3.94 -21.28
C ALA A 65 -14.91 -4.26 -19.78
N SER A 66 -15.32 -5.37 -19.13
CA SER A 66 -14.77 -5.84 -17.82
C SER A 66 -14.15 -7.25 -17.86
N GLY A 67 -12.96 -7.31 -18.43
CA GLY A 67 -12.17 -8.52 -18.53
C GLY A 67 -10.73 -8.10 -18.60
N ALA A 68 -9.87 -8.89 -17.97
CA ALA A 68 -8.46 -8.64 -18.09
C ALA A 68 -8.05 -8.86 -19.56
N LEU A 69 -7.61 -7.80 -20.21
CA LEU A 69 -7.02 -7.83 -21.54
C LEU A 69 -5.65 -8.50 -21.39
N ARG A 70 -5.67 -9.83 -21.54
CA ARG A 70 -4.55 -10.75 -21.31
C ARG A 70 -3.83 -11.02 -22.63
N PHE A 71 -2.51 -10.80 -22.65
CA PHE A 71 -1.68 -10.94 -23.85
C PHE A 71 -0.79 -12.18 -23.78
N LEU A 72 -1.15 -13.25 -24.51
CA LEU A 72 -0.44 -14.53 -24.54
C LEU A 72 0.53 -14.61 -25.74
N VAL A 73 1.58 -15.45 -25.64
CA VAL A 73 2.60 -15.62 -26.71
C VAL A 73 2.98 -17.10 -26.88
N GLY A 74 3.02 -17.57 -28.13
CA GLY A 74 3.31 -18.97 -28.49
C GLY A 74 2.15 -19.92 -28.20
N SER A 75 2.38 -21.23 -28.24
CA SER A 75 1.41 -22.28 -27.85
C SER A 75 1.23 -22.38 -26.32
N THR A 76 1.36 -21.27 -25.61
CA THR A 76 1.36 -21.20 -24.15
C THR A 76 0.11 -20.53 -23.62
N THR A 77 -0.38 -20.99 -22.47
CA THR A 77 -1.57 -20.47 -21.79
C THR A 77 -1.25 -19.33 -20.80
N THR A 78 0.01 -18.87 -20.75
CA THR A 78 0.47 -17.85 -19.79
C THR A 78 0.63 -16.49 -20.46
N PRO A 79 -0.21 -15.49 -20.12
CA PRO A 79 0.00 -14.14 -20.59
C PRO A 79 1.35 -13.55 -20.12
N ARG A 80 1.94 -12.66 -20.94
CA ARG A 80 3.16 -11.87 -20.62
C ARG A 80 2.85 -10.48 -20.10
N MET A 81 1.63 -10.02 -20.40
CA MET A 81 1.06 -8.77 -19.93
C MET A 81 -0.42 -8.98 -19.64
N THR A 82 -0.95 -8.18 -18.74
CA THR A 82 -2.37 -8.08 -18.48
C THR A 82 -2.68 -6.62 -18.21
N ILE A 83 -3.72 -6.08 -18.84
CA ILE A 83 -4.44 -4.92 -18.29
C ILE A 83 -5.65 -5.53 -17.63
N ASP A 84 -5.71 -5.51 -16.31
CA ASP A 84 -6.88 -6.06 -15.62
C ASP A 84 -8.11 -5.17 -15.85
N SER A 85 -9.28 -5.72 -15.55
CA SER A 85 -10.55 -4.99 -15.52
C SER A 85 -10.64 -3.96 -14.38
N SER A 86 -9.51 -3.61 -13.76
CA SER A 86 -9.39 -2.67 -12.64
C SER A 86 -8.46 -1.49 -12.97
N GLY A 87 -8.02 -1.37 -14.24
CA GLY A 87 -7.22 -0.26 -14.74
C GLY A 87 -5.77 -0.30 -14.27
N ASN A 88 -5.24 -1.47 -13.93
CA ASN A 88 -3.82 -1.65 -13.56
C ASN A 88 -3.05 -2.35 -14.70
N LEU A 89 -1.79 -1.97 -14.91
CA LEU A 89 -0.90 -2.51 -15.94
C LEU A 89 0.15 -3.47 -15.37
N LEU A 90 0.22 -4.69 -15.90
CA LEU A 90 0.94 -5.84 -15.32
C LEU A 90 1.90 -6.45 -16.37
N VAL A 91 3.21 -6.55 -16.10
CA VAL A 91 4.27 -6.93 -17.08
C VAL A 91 5.27 -7.95 -16.52
N GLY A 92 5.56 -9.02 -17.29
CA GLY A 92 6.32 -10.18 -16.80
C GLY A 92 5.48 -11.10 -15.91
N THR A 93 4.18 -10.80 -15.84
CA THR A 93 3.17 -11.34 -14.95
C THR A 93 1.80 -11.00 -15.55
N THR A 94 0.78 -11.67 -15.03
CA THR A 94 -0.63 -11.46 -15.38
C THR A 94 -1.40 -10.83 -14.22
N SER A 95 -0.65 -10.26 -13.28
CA SER A 95 -1.03 -9.87 -11.92
C SER A 95 -0.16 -8.69 -11.49
N THR A 96 -0.68 -7.73 -10.73
CA THR A 96 0.05 -6.54 -10.26
C THR A 96 1.23 -6.88 -9.36
N LEU A 97 2.10 -5.90 -9.17
CA LEU A 97 3.19 -5.82 -8.20
C LEU A 97 3.21 -4.37 -7.70
N ALA A 98 3.53 -4.16 -6.41
CA ALA A 98 3.41 -2.91 -5.65
C ALA A 98 2.50 -1.92 -6.36
N SER A 99 1.19 -2.18 -6.14
CA SER A 99 -0.02 -1.84 -6.90
C SER A 99 -0.30 -0.36 -7.18
N ALA A 100 0.74 0.40 -7.45
CA ALA A 100 0.86 1.09 -8.71
C ALA A 100 -0.14 0.66 -9.78
N LYS A 101 -0.51 1.65 -10.58
CA LYS A 101 -1.14 1.42 -11.87
C LYS A 101 -0.17 0.79 -12.89
N PHE A 102 1.03 0.35 -12.46
CA PHE A 102 2.16 -0.13 -13.26
C PHE A 102 3.07 -1.12 -12.49
N SER A 103 3.28 -2.32 -13.03
CA SER A 103 3.94 -3.47 -12.36
C SER A 103 4.92 -4.24 -13.27
N VAL A 104 6.14 -4.54 -12.81
CA VAL A 104 7.19 -5.25 -13.59
C VAL A 104 7.94 -6.35 -12.81
N VAL A 105 7.88 -7.61 -13.26
CA VAL A 105 8.59 -8.78 -12.68
C VAL A 105 9.83 -9.19 -13.50
N GLY A 106 10.89 -9.67 -12.83
CA GLY A 106 12.08 -10.28 -13.46
C GLY A 106 11.98 -11.79 -13.79
N PRO A 107 12.89 -12.35 -14.60
CA PRO A 107 12.72 -13.68 -15.22
C PRO A 107 13.12 -14.91 -14.38
N ALA A 108 13.82 -14.75 -13.25
CA ALA A 108 14.32 -15.90 -12.47
C ALA A 108 13.21 -16.61 -11.67
N THR A 109 12.23 -15.87 -11.17
CA THR A 109 10.98 -16.34 -10.55
C THR A 109 9.96 -15.20 -10.61
N ALA A 110 8.66 -15.53 -10.73
CA ALA A 110 7.57 -14.57 -10.96
C ALA A 110 7.19 -13.71 -9.72
N THR A 111 8.15 -13.39 -8.86
CA THR A 111 7.93 -12.87 -7.49
C THR A 111 8.76 -11.65 -7.10
N GLN A 112 9.76 -11.26 -7.90
CA GLN A 112 10.58 -10.07 -7.62
C GLN A 112 10.16 -8.88 -8.49
N GLN A 113 9.67 -7.85 -7.83
CA GLN A 113 9.34 -6.59 -8.47
C GLN A 113 10.59 -5.76 -8.73
N VAL A 114 10.74 -5.36 -9.99
CA VAL A 114 11.82 -4.46 -10.43
C VAL A 114 11.41 -2.99 -10.21
N ALA A 115 10.13 -2.65 -10.38
CA ALA A 115 9.58 -1.31 -10.10
C ALA A 115 8.05 -1.32 -9.90
N GLY A 116 7.53 -0.39 -9.09
CA GLY A 116 6.10 -0.14 -8.86
C GLY A 116 5.83 1.31 -8.48
N PHE A 117 5.11 2.04 -9.33
CA PHE A 117 4.77 3.45 -9.11
C PHE A 117 3.34 3.69 -8.64
N HIS A 118 3.22 3.83 -7.32
CA HIS A 118 2.10 4.50 -6.69
C HIS A 118 2.27 6.02 -6.88
N ASN A 119 1.25 6.67 -7.43
CA ASN A 119 1.19 8.12 -7.71
C ASN A 119 2.39 8.72 -8.50
N PRO A 120 2.36 8.70 -9.85
CA PRO A 120 3.46 9.17 -10.72
C PRO A 120 3.51 10.70 -10.94
N ALA A 121 3.02 11.52 -9.99
CA ALA A 121 3.05 12.98 -10.11
C ALA A 121 4.49 13.56 -10.20
N THR A 122 4.68 14.72 -10.84
CA THR A 122 6.03 15.25 -11.15
C THR A 122 6.33 16.64 -10.60
N SER A 123 5.33 17.49 -10.37
CA SER A 123 5.47 18.85 -9.86
C SER A 123 4.60 19.08 -8.62
N GLY A 124 5.01 20.03 -7.79
CA GLY A 124 4.48 20.18 -6.44
C GLY A 124 4.83 18.98 -5.55
N THR A 125 4.26 19.00 -4.36
CA THR A 125 4.40 17.91 -3.37
C THR A 125 3.74 16.64 -3.91
N ARG A 126 4.54 15.61 -4.22
CA ARG A 126 4.03 14.33 -4.75
C ARG A 126 3.57 13.47 -3.59
N TYR A 127 2.28 13.18 -3.50
CA TYR A 127 1.73 12.30 -2.48
C TYR A 127 1.89 10.83 -2.89
N PHE A 128 3.10 10.29 -2.76
CA PHE A 128 3.34 8.85 -2.95
C PHE A 128 2.42 8.01 -2.06
N LEU A 129 2.12 8.51 -0.86
CA LEU A 129 1.04 8.01 -0.02
C LEU A 129 0.47 9.15 0.83
N ALA A 130 -0.85 9.34 0.81
CA ALA A 130 -1.55 10.25 1.72
C ALA A 130 -2.30 9.44 2.80
N PHE A 131 -2.35 9.95 4.04
CA PHE A 131 -3.03 9.34 5.17
C PHE A 131 -4.10 10.29 5.70
N GLY A 132 -5.38 9.88 5.68
CA GLY A 132 -6.49 10.68 6.21
C GLY A 132 -7.51 9.86 7.01
N THR A 133 -8.30 10.53 7.83
CA THR A 133 -9.33 9.95 8.71
C THR A 133 -10.67 10.71 8.59
N GLU A 134 -11.64 10.33 9.44
CA GLU A 134 -13.02 10.85 9.51
C GLU A 134 -13.95 10.50 8.33
N ALA A 135 -15.26 10.69 8.54
CA ALA A 135 -16.30 10.45 7.52
C ALA A 135 -16.22 11.42 6.34
N THR A 136 -15.66 12.61 6.55
CA THR A 136 -15.21 13.54 5.51
C THR A 136 -13.68 13.55 5.55
N TYR A 137 -13.03 13.24 4.43
CA TYR A 137 -11.57 13.07 4.36
C TYR A 137 -10.80 14.21 5.04
N THR A 138 -10.12 13.88 6.15
CA THR A 138 -9.31 14.80 6.94
C THR A 138 -7.88 14.28 6.96
N GLU A 139 -6.95 14.95 6.28
CA GLU A 139 -5.57 14.50 6.18
C GLU A 139 -4.83 14.60 7.54
N ARG A 140 -4.11 13.53 7.91
CA ARG A 140 -3.33 13.41 9.14
C ARG A 140 -1.83 13.34 8.90
N GLY A 141 -1.41 13.04 7.67
CA GLY A 141 -0.02 12.99 7.28
C GLY A 141 0.15 12.43 5.87
N TYR A 142 1.39 12.35 5.40
CA TYR A 142 1.70 11.86 4.06
C TYR A 142 3.17 11.45 3.92
N ILE A 143 3.42 10.43 3.10
CA ILE A 143 4.72 10.23 2.47
C ILE A 143 4.71 11.07 1.20
N THR A 144 5.51 12.13 1.21
CA THR A 144 5.70 12.96 0.03
C THR A 144 7.13 13.00 -0.42
N TYR A 145 7.29 13.33 -1.69
CA TYR A 145 8.58 13.70 -2.24
C TYR A 145 8.48 15.13 -2.76
N ASP A 146 9.17 16.05 -2.09
CA ASP A 146 9.19 17.48 -2.41
C ASP A 146 10.03 17.78 -3.67
N GLY A 147 10.89 16.84 -4.07
CA GLY A 147 11.85 16.97 -5.18
C GLY A 147 13.30 16.74 -4.75
N THR A 148 13.58 16.77 -3.45
CA THR A 148 14.90 16.50 -2.84
C THR A 148 14.80 15.41 -1.77
N ASN A 149 13.79 15.47 -0.92
CA ASN A 149 13.63 14.63 0.26
C ASN A 149 12.34 13.82 0.19
N VAL A 150 12.40 12.57 0.62
CA VAL A 150 11.18 11.81 1.00
C VAL A 150 10.81 12.24 2.41
N ALA A 151 9.76 13.04 2.52
CA ALA A 151 9.24 13.54 3.78
C ALA A 151 8.16 12.59 4.31
N PHE A 152 8.28 12.23 5.60
CA PHE A 152 7.25 11.54 6.36
C PHE A 152 6.56 12.59 7.25
N THR A 153 5.59 13.28 6.68
CA THR A 153 4.96 14.45 7.32
C THR A 153 3.75 14.04 8.14
N GLN A 154 3.59 14.64 9.31
CA GLN A 154 2.45 14.44 10.21
C GLN A 154 1.82 15.80 10.57
N ALA A 155 0.50 15.83 10.76
CA ALA A 155 -0.21 17.02 11.19
C ALA A 155 0.19 17.42 12.62
N SER A 156 0.55 18.69 12.81
CA SER A 156 1.09 19.21 14.09
C SER A 156 0.53 20.61 14.43
N ASP A 157 -0.55 21.02 13.76
CA ASP A 157 -1.18 22.33 13.93
C ASP A 157 -1.75 22.53 15.35
N ILE A 158 -1.80 23.79 15.81
CA ILE A 158 -2.32 24.12 17.14
C ILE A 158 -3.83 23.85 17.29
N SER A 159 -4.60 23.98 16.20
CA SER A 159 -6.04 23.66 16.17
C SER A 159 -6.33 22.17 16.40
N LEU A 160 -5.31 21.32 16.30
CA LEU A 160 -5.39 19.87 16.52
C LEU A 160 -4.88 19.45 17.91
N LYS A 161 -4.59 20.41 18.81
CA LYS A 161 -3.95 20.18 20.11
C LYS A 161 -4.65 20.93 21.22
N GLU A 162 -4.83 20.25 22.35
CA GLU A 162 -5.36 20.80 23.60
C GLU A 162 -4.40 20.51 24.76
N ASN A 163 -4.62 21.13 25.92
CA ASN A 163 -3.83 20.92 27.14
C ASN A 163 -2.31 21.11 26.94
N ILE A 164 -1.95 22.08 26.10
CA ILE A 164 -0.56 22.42 25.74
C ILE A 164 0.15 22.99 26.97
N ARG A 165 1.33 22.44 27.26
CA ARG A 165 2.19 22.79 28.41
C ARG A 165 3.65 22.56 28.06
N ASP A 166 4.55 23.21 28.79
CA ASP A 166 5.99 23.04 28.60
C ASP A 166 6.44 21.61 28.93
N LEU A 167 7.34 21.09 28.08
CA LEU A 167 8.07 19.85 28.34
C LEU A 167 9.17 20.13 29.37
N ASN A 168 9.29 19.27 30.37
CA ASN A 168 10.30 19.33 31.43
C ASN A 168 10.87 17.92 31.72
N GLY A 169 12.09 17.86 32.25
CA GLY A 169 12.79 16.60 32.54
C GLY A 169 13.42 15.97 31.29
N GLY A 170 13.84 16.80 30.33
CA GLY A 170 14.52 16.34 29.12
C GLY A 170 15.86 15.69 29.46
N LEU A 171 16.68 16.38 30.23
CA LEU A 171 18.01 15.95 30.65
C LEU A 171 17.93 14.69 31.54
N ASP A 172 17.03 14.69 32.53
CA ASP A 172 16.80 13.56 33.44
C ASP A 172 16.33 12.28 32.73
N LEU A 173 15.60 12.41 31.62
CA LEU A 173 15.20 11.27 30.81
C LEU A 173 16.38 10.79 29.94
N ILE A 174 16.97 11.69 29.16
CA ILE A 174 18.00 11.34 28.18
C ILE A 174 19.26 10.80 28.87
N ALA A 175 19.64 11.32 30.04
CA ALA A 175 20.79 10.85 30.81
C ALA A 175 20.66 9.40 31.31
N LYS A 176 19.44 8.84 31.38
CA LYS A 176 19.19 7.44 31.77
C LYS A 176 19.24 6.48 30.58
N ILE A 177 19.09 6.98 29.35
CA ILE A 177 19.14 6.20 28.12
C ILE A 177 20.60 5.93 27.75
N LYS A 178 20.91 4.69 27.38
CA LYS A 178 22.28 4.23 27.15
C LYS A 178 22.47 3.85 25.67
N PRO A 179 23.04 4.72 24.83
CA PRO A 179 23.51 4.31 23.50
C PRO A 179 24.56 3.20 23.61
N LYS A 180 24.55 2.25 22.68
CA LYS A 180 25.50 1.14 22.60
C LYS A 180 26.10 1.00 21.21
N VAL A 181 27.27 0.39 21.17
CA VAL A 181 27.84 -0.25 19.97
C VAL A 181 27.63 -1.76 20.13
N PHE A 182 27.20 -2.45 19.09
CA PHE A 182 26.94 -3.89 19.11
C PHE A 182 27.17 -4.56 17.74
N ASP A 183 27.42 -5.86 17.77
CA ASP A 183 27.44 -6.73 16.59
C ASP A 183 26.14 -7.53 16.52
N TRP A 184 25.64 -7.76 15.31
CA TRP A 184 24.48 -8.63 15.11
C TRP A 184 24.90 -10.10 15.19
N LYS A 185 24.16 -10.89 15.98
CA LYS A 185 24.45 -12.33 16.21
C LYS A 185 24.42 -13.20 14.95
N ASP A 186 23.75 -12.73 13.89
CA ASP A 186 23.69 -13.40 12.58
C ASP A 186 24.77 -12.89 11.59
N GLY A 187 25.65 -12.00 12.03
CA GLY A 187 26.72 -11.43 11.21
C GLY A 187 26.26 -10.41 10.17
N ARG A 188 24.99 -9.99 10.14
CA ARG A 188 24.48 -9.04 9.11
C ARG A 188 25.19 -7.69 9.12
N ALA A 189 25.69 -7.27 10.28
CA ALA A 189 26.50 -6.06 10.48
C ALA A 189 27.27 -6.13 11.80
N THR A 190 28.40 -5.42 11.85
CA THR A 190 29.26 -5.25 13.03
C THR A 190 29.42 -3.77 13.37
N ASN A 191 29.80 -3.45 14.61
CA ASN A 191 29.95 -2.09 15.14
C ASN A 191 28.72 -1.18 14.88
N SER A 192 27.51 -1.75 14.93
CA SER A 192 26.26 -1.01 14.79
C SER A 192 26.01 -0.13 16.01
N VAL A 193 25.65 1.13 15.80
CA VAL A 193 25.28 2.07 16.88
C VAL A 193 23.76 2.06 17.06
N GLY A 194 23.29 2.00 18.30
CA GLY A 194 21.85 2.04 18.61
C GLY A 194 21.56 1.85 20.10
N PHE A 195 20.46 1.17 20.41
CA PHE A 195 19.93 1.02 21.77
C PHE A 195 19.51 -0.42 22.05
N ILE A 196 19.53 -0.83 23.32
CA ILE A 196 18.97 -2.11 23.78
C ILE A 196 17.55 -1.87 24.28
N ALA A 197 16.58 -2.55 23.67
CA ALA A 197 15.15 -2.32 23.96
C ALA A 197 14.79 -2.55 25.42
N GLN A 198 15.38 -3.53 26.09
CA GLN A 198 15.19 -3.81 27.52
C GLN A 198 15.67 -2.65 28.41
N GLU A 199 16.85 -2.06 28.12
CA GLU A 199 17.35 -0.92 28.90
C GLU A 199 16.54 0.36 28.66
N VAL A 200 15.96 0.52 27.46
CA VAL A 200 15.05 1.66 27.17
C VAL A 200 13.70 1.46 27.87
N GLU A 201 13.20 0.23 27.96
CA GLU A 201 11.94 -0.10 28.64
C GLU A 201 11.97 0.24 30.13
N GLU A 202 13.07 -0.03 30.83
CA GLU A 202 13.27 0.34 32.24
C GLU A 202 13.12 1.85 32.50
N VAL A 203 13.39 2.68 31.48
CA VAL A 203 13.39 4.15 31.57
C VAL A 203 12.10 4.76 31.00
N LYS A 204 11.59 4.21 29.90
CA LYS A 204 10.48 4.76 29.11
C LYS A 204 9.68 3.64 28.42
N PRO A 205 8.88 2.86 29.18
CA PRO A 205 8.20 1.67 28.67
C PRO A 205 7.37 1.90 27.40
N GLU A 206 6.77 3.09 27.25
CA GLU A 206 5.91 3.42 26.13
C GLU A 206 6.64 3.55 24.78
N TRP A 207 7.96 3.73 24.78
CA TRP A 207 8.78 3.79 23.56
C TRP A 207 9.13 2.43 22.99
N VAL A 208 9.01 1.38 23.80
CA VAL A 208 9.26 0.01 23.41
C VAL A 208 7.95 -0.63 22.95
N LYS A 209 8.05 -1.48 21.94
CA LYS A 209 6.96 -2.36 21.48
C LYS A 209 7.50 -3.78 21.48
N GLU A 210 6.66 -4.75 21.79
CA GLU A 210 7.03 -6.16 21.70
C GLU A 210 6.21 -6.83 20.61
N LYS A 211 6.88 -7.60 19.75
CA LYS A 211 6.26 -8.43 18.73
C LYS A 211 7.00 -9.75 18.64
N ASP A 212 6.29 -10.87 18.67
CA ASP A 212 6.84 -12.22 18.55
C ASP A 212 7.96 -12.51 19.58
N GLY A 213 7.83 -11.97 20.81
CA GLY A 213 8.83 -12.07 21.88
C GLY A 213 10.08 -11.20 21.69
N ILE A 214 10.12 -10.38 20.64
CA ILE A 214 11.21 -9.46 20.32
C ILE A 214 10.79 -8.05 20.72
N LYS A 215 11.56 -7.44 21.65
CA LYS A 215 11.41 -6.03 22.00
C LYS A 215 12.06 -5.15 20.92
N MET A 216 11.30 -4.18 20.46
CA MET A 216 11.59 -3.31 19.32
C MET A 216 11.48 -1.85 19.76
N ILE A 217 12.33 -1.01 19.15
CA ILE A 217 12.26 0.45 19.25
C ILE A 217 12.08 0.98 17.82
N ASP A 218 11.26 2.01 17.63
CA ASP A 218 11.14 2.73 16.36
C ASP A 218 12.51 3.31 15.96
N THR A 219 12.89 3.20 14.69
CA THR A 219 14.16 3.75 14.17
C THR A 219 14.30 5.26 14.36
N ASN A 220 13.17 5.99 14.45
CA ASN A 220 13.14 7.43 14.72
C ASN A 220 13.00 7.77 16.23
N LEU A 221 12.82 6.76 17.09
CA LEU A 221 12.71 6.79 18.55
C LEU A 221 11.63 7.79 19.08
N PRO A 222 10.42 7.35 19.48
CA PRO A 222 9.22 8.20 19.46
C PRO A 222 9.33 9.52 20.23
N ASN A 223 9.28 10.64 19.51
CA ASN A 223 9.36 12.00 20.07
C ASN A 223 10.66 12.31 20.85
N THR A 224 11.76 11.59 20.59
CA THR A 224 13.04 11.80 21.30
C THR A 224 13.67 13.15 20.98
N ILE A 225 13.49 13.68 19.77
CA ILE A 225 14.01 14.98 19.34
C ILE A 225 13.52 16.12 20.29
N PRO A 226 12.22 16.27 20.60
CA PRO A 226 11.74 17.14 21.66
C PRO A 226 12.45 17.00 23.02
N TYR A 227 12.66 15.78 23.52
CA TYR A 227 13.36 15.56 24.79
C TYR A 227 14.85 15.93 24.71
N LEU A 228 15.52 15.67 23.58
CA LEU A 228 16.91 16.09 23.34
C LEU A 228 17.03 17.63 23.29
N ILE A 229 16.11 18.31 22.62
CA ILE A 229 16.06 19.78 22.59
C ILE A 229 15.88 20.33 24.00
N LYS A 230 14.93 19.79 24.79
CA LYS A 230 14.73 20.22 26.18
C LYS A 230 15.93 19.89 27.07
N ALA A 231 16.59 18.75 26.89
CA ALA A 231 17.81 18.38 27.61
C ALA A 231 18.95 19.40 27.39
N ILE A 232 19.12 19.87 26.15
CA ILE A 232 20.11 20.89 25.79
C ILE A 232 19.75 22.25 26.42
N GLN A 233 18.46 22.60 26.46
CA GLN A 233 17.98 23.82 27.13
C GLN A 233 18.26 23.77 28.64
N GLU A 234 17.85 22.71 29.33
CA GLU A 234 18.08 22.49 30.76
C GLU A 234 19.59 22.47 31.08
N GLN A 235 20.41 21.82 30.25
CA GLN A 235 21.87 21.82 30.39
C GLN A 235 22.47 23.22 30.18
N THR A 236 21.92 24.04 29.28
CA THR A 236 22.37 25.42 29.04
C THR A 236 22.05 26.32 30.24
N GLU A 237 20.87 26.15 30.86
CA GLU A 237 20.50 26.83 32.11
C GLU A 237 21.48 26.50 33.24
N ILE A 238 21.78 25.22 33.44
CA ILE A 238 22.77 24.75 34.45
C ILE A 238 24.17 25.33 34.17
N ILE A 239 24.63 25.34 32.92
CA ILE A 239 25.92 25.93 32.54
C ILE A 239 25.98 27.42 32.88
N ASN A 240 24.88 28.15 32.68
CA ASN A 240 24.83 29.58 32.97
C ASN A 240 24.78 29.88 34.48
N ASP A 241 24.04 29.10 35.28
CA ASP A 241 24.09 29.18 36.76
C ASP A 241 25.52 28.92 37.28
N LEU A 242 26.14 27.83 36.84
CA LEU A 242 27.49 27.47 37.26
C LEU A 242 28.51 28.56 36.87
N ARG A 243 28.41 29.15 35.67
CA ARG A 243 29.26 30.27 35.26
C ARG A 243 29.06 31.51 36.12
N ALA A 244 27.82 31.87 36.44
CA ALA A 244 27.52 33.03 37.29
C ALA A 244 28.08 32.84 38.72
N ARG A 245 27.93 31.63 39.27
CA ARG A 245 28.45 31.27 40.60
C ARG A 245 29.98 31.21 40.63
N VAL A 246 30.62 30.67 39.60
CA VAL A 246 32.09 30.71 39.46
C VAL A 246 32.57 32.16 39.39
N ALA A 247 31.98 33.01 38.55
CA ALA A 247 32.35 34.42 38.48
C ALA A 247 32.15 35.18 39.81
N GLN A 248 31.11 34.85 40.57
CA GLN A 248 30.89 35.40 41.91
C GLN A 248 31.96 34.93 42.92
N LEU A 249 32.36 33.66 42.86
CA LEU A 249 33.40 33.09 43.75
C LEU A 249 34.81 33.57 43.38
N GLU A 250 35.11 33.71 42.09
CA GLU A 250 36.38 34.24 41.59
C GLU A 250 36.52 35.74 41.86
N GLY A 251 35.43 36.52 41.73
CA GLY A 251 35.39 37.95 42.06
C GLY A 251 35.26 38.27 43.56
N ALA A 252 35.22 37.25 44.43
CA ALA A 252 35.18 37.40 45.89
C ALA A 252 36.53 37.09 46.58
N ASN A 253 37.56 36.74 45.80
CA ASN A 253 38.95 36.55 46.24
C ASN A 253 39.85 37.72 45.77
#